data_AF-A0A5C5YF70-F1
#
_entry.id   AF-A0A5C5YF70-F1
#
_cell.length_a   1.000
_cell.length_b   1.000
_cell.length_c   1.000
_cell.angle_alpha   90.00
_cell.angle_beta   90.00
_cell.angle_gamma   90.00
#
_symmetry.space_group_name_H-M   'P 1'
#
loop_
_entity.id
_entity.type
_entity.pdbx_description
1 polymer ?
#
loop_
_entity_poly.entity_id
_entity_poly.type
_entity_poly.pdbx_seq_one_letter_code
_entity_poly.pdbx_strand_id
1 'polypeptide(L)'
;MNCDQVFNVLTRGPFPSGAPEDAEVQGHLDGCLDCWRIAEALRPAEHLFQEAIPPSEARDLPGYWGDATPPGVLMNQISGHAARTATAPSVRLATQRRHVEITYDRTARRSDMIYVGGILVGTLTMPVLAWWLLS
;
A
#
# COMPACT_ATOMS: atom_id res chain seq x y z
N MET A 1 1.08 30.08 -4.22
CA MET A 1 -0.06 29.19 -3.91
C MET A 1 -0.15 28.90 -2.40
N ASN A 2 -1.36 28.75 -1.84
CA ASN A 2 -1.58 28.36 -0.43
C ASN A 2 -2.00 26.87 -0.30
N CYS A 3 -2.03 26.35 0.94
CA CYS A 3 -2.34 24.93 1.19
C CYS A 3 -3.74 24.52 0.72
N ASP A 4 -4.75 25.38 0.90
CA ASP A 4 -6.13 25.08 0.48
C ASP A 4 -6.26 24.98 -1.04
N GLN A 5 -5.53 25.81 -1.78
CA GLN A 5 -5.46 25.74 -3.24
C GLN A 5 -4.81 24.42 -3.68
N VAL A 6 -3.69 24.03 -3.05
CA VAL A 6 -3.00 22.77 -3.36
C VAL A 6 -3.90 21.56 -3.07
N PHE A 7 -4.58 21.56 -1.91
CA PHE A 7 -5.53 20.51 -1.55
C PHE A 7 -6.65 20.37 -2.58
N ASN A 8 -7.22 21.50 -3.02
CA ASN A 8 -8.24 21.49 -4.07
C ASN A 8 -7.72 20.89 -5.37
N VAL A 9 -6.49 21.23 -5.80
CA VAL A 9 -5.92 20.65 -7.03
C VAL A 9 -5.73 19.14 -6.88
N LEU A 10 -5.14 18.68 -5.77
CA LEU A 10 -4.86 17.26 -5.53
C LEU A 10 -6.12 16.38 -5.46
N THR A 11 -7.27 16.94 -5.10
CA THR A 11 -8.51 16.18 -4.89
C THR A 11 -9.50 16.26 -6.05
N ARG A 12 -9.29 17.15 -7.01
CA ARG A 12 -10.20 17.36 -8.16
C ARG A 12 -10.00 16.38 -9.30
N GLY A 13 -8.83 15.75 -9.40
CA GLY A 13 -8.50 14.91 -10.55
C GLY A 13 -7.09 14.32 -10.45
N PRO A 14 -6.62 13.69 -11.53
CA PRO A 14 -5.26 13.18 -11.58
C PRO A 14 -4.26 14.35 -11.54
N PHE A 15 -3.29 14.25 -10.65
CA PHE A 15 -2.17 15.19 -10.57
C PHE A 15 -0.86 14.44 -10.81
N PRO A 16 0.05 14.94 -11.67
CA PRO A 16 -0.07 16.16 -12.48
C PRO A 16 -1.09 15.99 -13.62
N SER A 17 -1.79 17.09 -13.93
CA SER A 17 -2.88 17.16 -14.91
C SER A 17 -2.42 17.72 -16.28
N GLY A 18 -1.21 18.29 -16.35
CA GLY A 18 -0.70 19.06 -17.48
C GLY A 18 -1.07 20.55 -17.41
N ALA A 19 -1.74 20.99 -16.35
CA ALA A 19 -2.11 22.40 -16.16
C ALA A 19 -0.86 23.25 -15.82
N PRO A 20 -0.85 24.55 -16.17
CA PRO A 20 0.28 25.43 -15.87
C PRO A 20 0.52 25.62 -14.36
N GLU A 21 -0.51 25.40 -13.55
CA GLU A 21 -0.45 25.45 -12.09
C GLU A 21 0.25 24.24 -11.46
N ASP A 22 0.46 23.15 -12.21
CA ASP A 22 1.11 21.94 -11.69
C ASP A 22 2.54 22.22 -11.19
N ALA A 23 3.26 23.13 -11.85
CA ALA A 23 4.60 23.54 -11.44
C ALA A 23 4.59 24.29 -10.10
N GLU A 24 3.60 25.14 -9.87
CA GLU A 24 3.44 25.85 -8.60
C GLU A 24 3.02 24.92 -7.47
N VAL A 25 2.13 23.96 -7.76
CA VAL A 25 1.73 22.91 -6.81
C VAL A 25 2.92 22.05 -6.42
N GLN A 26 3.70 21.58 -7.40
CA GLN A 26 4.89 20.76 -7.14
C GLN A 26 5.91 21.52 -6.28
N GLY A 27 6.19 22.79 -6.61
CA GLY A 27 7.07 23.62 -5.80
C GLY A 27 6.56 23.83 -4.36
N HIS A 28 5.24 23.85 -4.15
CA HIS A 28 4.66 23.87 -2.81
C HIS A 28 4.83 22.54 -2.07
N LEU A 29 4.64 21.40 -2.74
CA LEU A 29 4.83 20.06 -2.16
C LEU A 29 6.27 19.83 -1.70
N ASP A 30 7.25 20.36 -2.44
CA ASP A 30 8.67 20.27 -2.09
C ASP A 30 9.02 21.02 -0.79
N GLY A 31 8.23 22.05 -0.45
CA GLY A 31 8.44 22.91 0.73
C GLY A 31 7.48 22.68 1.89
N CYS A 32 6.31 22.07 1.66
CA CYS A 32 5.26 21.89 2.66
C CYS A 32 5.02 20.40 2.97
N LEU A 33 5.40 19.99 4.19
CA LEU A 33 5.29 18.59 4.61
C LEU A 33 3.83 18.11 4.68
N ASP A 34 2.90 18.95 5.13
CA ASP A 34 1.51 18.55 5.31
C ASP A 34 0.83 18.29 3.96
N CYS A 35 1.05 19.18 2.98
CA CYS A 35 0.56 19.00 1.62
C CYS A 35 1.20 17.77 0.96
N TRP A 36 2.49 17.52 1.18
CA TRP A 36 3.15 16.32 0.69
C TRP A 36 2.56 15.03 1.29
N ARG A 37 2.27 15.02 2.60
CA ARG A 37 1.63 13.87 3.25
C ARG A 37 0.25 13.56 2.68
N ILE A 38 -0.51 14.59 2.34
CA ILE A 38 -1.81 14.43 1.70
C ILE A 38 -1.62 13.85 0.30
N ALA A 39 -0.70 14.40 -0.50
CA ALA A 39 -0.39 13.89 -1.83
C ALA A 39 0.03 12.41 -1.80
N GLU A 40 0.89 12.04 -0.85
CA GLU A 40 1.29 10.66 -0.59
C GLU A 40 0.09 9.75 -0.24
N ALA A 41 -0.81 10.22 0.62
CA ALA A 41 -2.01 9.47 1.01
C ALA A 41 -3.01 9.27 -0.15
N LEU A 42 -2.99 10.17 -1.13
CA LEU A 42 -3.80 10.07 -2.35
C LEU A 42 -3.13 9.23 -3.46
N ARG A 43 -1.96 8.64 -3.19
CA ARG A 43 -1.29 7.78 -4.17
C ARG A 43 -2.04 6.46 -4.35
N PRO A 44 -2.35 6.05 -5.59
CA PRO A 44 -2.96 4.76 -5.87
C PRO A 44 -2.08 3.59 -5.42
N ALA A 45 -2.69 2.62 -4.72
CA ALA A 45 -2.00 1.46 -4.18
C ALA A 45 -1.97 0.27 -5.18
N GLU A 46 -1.46 0.54 -6.38
CA GLU A 46 -1.54 -0.38 -7.55
C GLU A 46 -0.94 -1.78 -7.31
N HIS A 47 0.08 -1.87 -6.46
CA HIS A 47 0.83 -3.12 -6.24
C HIS A 47 0.49 -3.83 -4.94
N LEU A 48 -0.35 -3.24 -4.08
CA LEU A 48 -0.64 -3.77 -2.75
C LEU A 48 -1.94 -4.58 -2.69
N PHE A 49 -2.88 -4.30 -3.59
CA PHE A 49 -4.20 -4.93 -3.59
C PHE A 49 -4.41 -5.79 -4.84
N GLN A 50 -4.86 -7.03 -4.64
CA GLN A 50 -5.18 -7.94 -5.75
C GLN A 50 -6.41 -7.50 -6.56
N GLU A 51 -7.22 -6.60 -6.01
CA GLU A 51 -8.39 -5.98 -6.65
C GLU A 51 -8.09 -4.57 -7.18
N ALA A 52 -6.82 -4.18 -7.28
CA ALA A 52 -6.45 -2.90 -7.85
C ALA A 52 -6.83 -2.83 -9.33
N ILE A 53 -7.40 -1.69 -9.71
CA ILE A 53 -7.70 -1.35 -11.11
C ILE A 53 -6.38 -1.34 -11.89
N PRO A 54 -6.34 -1.88 -13.13
CA PRO A 54 -5.13 -1.87 -13.93
C PRO A 54 -4.61 -0.43 -14.15
N PRO A 55 -3.28 -0.24 -14.28
CA PRO A 55 -2.66 1.09 -14.32
C PRO A 55 -3.15 1.95 -15.51
N SER A 56 -3.65 1.32 -16.58
CA SER A 56 -4.22 2.02 -17.73
C SER A 56 -5.52 2.74 -17.39
N GLU A 57 -6.34 2.19 -16.49
CA GLU A 57 -7.62 2.79 -16.07
C GLU A 57 -7.46 3.60 -14.78
N ALA A 58 -6.49 3.25 -13.94
CA ALA A 58 -6.15 4.02 -12.75
C ALA A 58 -5.72 5.45 -13.08
N ARG A 59 -4.98 5.65 -14.19
CA ARG A 59 -4.50 6.98 -14.65
C ARG A 59 -5.61 8.00 -14.88
N ASP A 60 -6.83 7.55 -15.18
CA ASP A 60 -7.99 8.40 -15.41
C ASP A 60 -8.74 8.76 -14.11
N LEU A 61 -8.34 8.17 -12.98
CA LEU A 61 -8.94 8.42 -11.67
C LEU A 61 -8.22 9.53 -10.90
N PRO A 62 -8.93 10.24 -10.02
CA PRO A 62 -8.32 11.21 -9.11
C PRO A 62 -7.23 10.55 -8.27
N GLY A 63 -6.03 11.13 -8.29
CA GLY A 63 -4.89 10.56 -7.58
C GLY A 63 -3.61 11.33 -7.81
N TYR A 64 -2.67 11.16 -6.89
CA TYR A 64 -1.33 11.71 -7.02
C TYR A 64 -0.38 10.72 -7.72
N TRP A 65 0.18 11.17 -8.83
CA TRP A 65 1.06 10.43 -9.74
C TRP A 65 2.43 11.07 -9.91
N GLY A 66 2.73 12.12 -9.13
CA GLY A 66 4.03 12.77 -9.12
C GLY A 66 5.12 11.91 -8.48
N ASP A 67 6.36 12.39 -8.55
CA ASP A 67 7.52 11.68 -8.00
C ASP A 67 7.35 11.43 -6.49
N ALA A 68 7.54 10.19 -6.06
CA ALA A 68 7.48 9.80 -4.64
C ALA A 68 8.69 10.30 -3.82
N THR A 69 9.43 11.28 -4.34
CA THR A 69 10.58 11.84 -3.66
C THR A 69 10.10 12.66 -2.47
N PRO A 70 10.47 12.29 -1.24
CA PRO A 70 10.09 13.05 -0.06
C PRO A 70 10.71 14.45 -0.09
N PRO A 71 10.02 15.47 0.42
CA PRO A 71 10.50 16.84 0.40
C PRO A 71 11.76 16.94 1.25
N GLY A 72 12.68 17.82 0.87
CA GLY A 72 13.94 18.04 1.59
C GLY A 72 13.71 18.39 3.07
N VAL A 73 12.57 19.01 3.40
CA VAL A 73 12.15 19.30 4.77
C VAL A 73 11.99 18.03 5.61
N LEU A 74 11.39 16.96 5.05
CA LEU A 74 11.25 15.68 5.74
C LEU A 74 12.62 15.05 5.98
N MET A 75 13.50 15.07 4.97
CA MET A 75 14.84 14.50 5.09
C MET A 75 15.69 15.23 6.13
N ASN A 76 15.57 16.55 6.23
CA ASN A 76 16.21 17.35 7.26
C ASN A 76 15.69 17.01 8.66
N GLN A 77 14.38 16.77 8.82
CA GLN A 77 13.79 16.34 10.09
C GLN A 77 14.31 14.96 10.51
N ILE A 78 14.30 13.97 9.60
CA ILE A 78 14.80 12.62 9.88
C ILE A 78 16.27 12.66 10.28
N SER A 79 17.10 13.40 9.52
CA SER A 79 18.52 13.56 9.81
C SER A 79 18.76 14.25 11.17
N GLY A 80 17.98 15.29 11.47
CA GLY A 80 18.05 16.01 12.75
C GLY A 80 17.57 15.17 13.94
N HIS A 81 16.60 14.28 13.75
CA HIS A 81 16.18 13.31 14.77
C HIS A 81 17.23 12.22 14.96
N ALA A 82 17.78 11.66 13.87
CA ALA A 82 18.83 10.66 13.92
C ALA A 82 20.08 11.19 14.66
N ALA A 83 20.50 12.42 14.37
CA ALA A 83 21.63 13.07 15.05
C ALA A 83 21.39 13.28 16.56
N ARG A 84 20.15 13.62 16.94
CA ARG A 84 19.75 13.75 18.36
C ARG A 84 19.69 12.41 19.07
N THR A 85 19.29 11.33 18.39
CA THR A 85 19.30 9.98 18.97
C THR A 85 20.70 9.36 19.02
N ALA A 86 21.60 9.75 18.12
CA ALA A 86 22.98 9.25 18.07
C ALA A 86 23.90 9.87 19.13
N THR A 87 23.50 11.00 19.74
CA THR A 87 24.23 11.65 20.84
C THR A 87 23.80 11.17 22.23
N ALA A 88 22.87 10.22 22.31
CA ALA A 88 22.61 9.52 23.56
C ALA A 88 23.89 8.76 24.01
N PRO A 89 24.30 8.87 25.28
CA PRO A 89 25.49 8.20 25.78
C PRO A 89 25.33 6.70 25.54
N SER A 90 26.42 6.07 25.11
CA SER A 90 26.54 4.66 24.72
C SER A 90 25.91 3.72 25.75
N VAL A 91 24.61 3.46 25.61
CA VAL A 91 24.00 2.26 26.16
C VAL A 91 24.45 1.13 25.25
N ARG A 92 25.62 0.56 25.58
CA ARG A 92 25.98 -0.79 25.20
C ARG A 92 24.93 -1.74 25.77
N LEU A 93 23.82 -1.94 25.07
CA LEU A 93 22.99 -3.09 25.27
C LEU A 93 22.39 -3.52 23.95
N ALA A 94 22.85 -4.69 23.53
CA ALA A 94 22.19 -5.59 22.62
C ALA A 94 21.68 -4.94 21.33
N THR A 95 22.52 -5.03 20.30
CA THR A 95 22.09 -5.27 18.92
C THR A 95 21.31 -6.59 18.88
N GLN A 96 20.15 -6.63 19.51
CA GLN A 96 19.12 -7.62 19.23
C GLN A 96 18.58 -7.22 17.86
N ARG A 97 19.27 -7.69 16.82
CA ARG A 97 18.66 -8.02 15.54
C ARG A 97 17.37 -8.75 15.88
N ARG A 98 16.25 -8.03 15.99
CA ARG A 98 14.94 -8.63 15.77
C ARG A 98 14.93 -8.97 14.29
N HIS A 99 15.52 -10.12 14.00
CA HIS A 99 15.16 -10.88 12.83
C HIS A 99 13.67 -11.13 13.01
N VAL A 100 12.85 -10.30 12.37
CA VAL A 100 11.42 -10.59 12.22
C VAL A 100 11.39 -11.78 11.27
N GLU A 101 11.54 -12.97 11.84
CA GLU A 101 11.26 -14.20 11.14
C GLU A 101 9.76 -14.19 10.91
N ILE A 102 9.36 -13.74 9.72
CA ILE A 102 8.00 -13.94 9.22
C ILE A 102 7.89 -15.44 9.01
N THR A 103 7.58 -16.18 10.08
CA THR A 103 7.24 -17.58 10.01
C THR A 103 5.92 -17.66 9.27
N TYR A 104 6.00 -17.78 7.94
CA TYR A 104 4.85 -18.08 7.11
C TYR A 104 4.35 -19.46 7.52
N ASP A 105 3.25 -19.50 8.28
CA ASP A 105 2.64 -20.75 8.72
C ASP A 105 2.06 -21.47 7.49
N ARG A 106 2.88 -22.38 6.95
CA ARG A 106 2.55 -23.21 5.78
C ARG A 106 1.41 -24.19 6.05
N THR A 107 0.98 -24.36 7.31
CA THR A 107 -0.03 -25.35 7.68
C THR A 107 -1.46 -24.90 7.40
N ALA A 108 -1.71 -23.58 7.30
CA ALA A 108 -3.02 -23.03 6.94
C ALA A 108 -3.49 -23.48 5.54
N ARG A 109 -2.57 -23.84 4.64
CA ARG A 109 -2.91 -24.27 3.27
C ARG A 109 -3.41 -25.72 3.20
N ARG A 110 -3.17 -26.53 4.23
CA ARG A 110 -3.47 -27.98 4.18
C ARG A 110 -4.88 -28.30 4.66
N SER A 111 -5.45 -27.50 5.56
CA SER A 111 -6.84 -27.68 6.02
C SER A 111 -7.88 -27.29 4.96
N ASP A 112 -7.60 -26.29 4.13
CA ASP A 112 -8.54 -25.86 3.08
C ASP A 112 -8.65 -26.87 1.93
N MET A 113 -7.56 -27.53 1.54
CA MET A 113 -7.63 -28.55 0.48
C MET A 113 -8.42 -29.80 0.89
N ILE A 114 -8.40 -30.18 2.17
CA ILE A 114 -9.13 -31.36 2.65
C ILE A 114 -10.64 -31.09 2.65
N TYR A 115 -11.05 -29.87 2.99
CA TYR A 115 -12.47 -29.48 2.97
C TYR A 115 -13.04 -29.44 1.54
N VAL A 116 -12.30 -28.86 0.59
CA VAL A 116 -12.74 -28.79 -0.81
C VAL A 116 -12.75 -30.18 -1.48
N GLY A 117 -11.77 -31.03 -1.18
CA GLY A 117 -11.74 -32.41 -1.68
C GLY A 117 -12.87 -33.29 -1.14
N GLY A 118 -13.25 -33.14 0.13
CA GLY A 118 -14.34 -33.90 0.75
C GLY A 118 -15.71 -33.59 0.13
N ILE A 119 -15.97 -32.33 -0.22
CA ILE A 119 -17.24 -31.90 -0.84
C ILE A 119 -17.40 -32.46 -2.26
N LEU A 120 -16.31 -32.55 -3.03
CA LEU A 120 -16.35 -33.06 -4.41
C LEU A 120 -16.58 -34.59 -4.49
N VAL A 121 -16.06 -35.37 -3.53
CA VAL A 121 -16.29 -36.83 -3.48
C VAL A 121 -17.69 -37.17 -2.98
N GLY A 122 -18.24 -36.38 -2.04
CA GLY A 122 -19.59 -36.59 -1.51
C GLY A 122 -20.71 -36.36 -2.54
N THR A 123 -20.55 -35.40 -3.44
CA THR A 123 -21.58 -35.07 -4.44
C THR A 123 -21.59 -36.01 -5.66
N LEU A 124 -20.46 -36.65 -5.98
CA LEU A 124 -20.36 -37.61 -7.09
C LEU A 124 -20.79 -39.04 -6.72
N THR A 125 -20.73 -39.44 -5.45
CA THR A 125 -21.04 -40.81 -5.02
C THR A 125 -22.51 -41.05 -4.66
N MET A 126 -23.26 -40.01 -4.30
CA MET A 126 -24.69 -40.09 -4.01
C MET A 126 -25.59 -40.47 -5.20
N PRO A 127 -25.41 -39.96 -6.43
CA PRO A 127 -26.28 -40.34 -7.55
C PRO A 127 -26.06 -41.78 -8.04
N VAL A 128 -24.85 -42.33 -7.88
CA VAL A 128 -24.51 -43.70 -8.32
C VAL A 128 -25.12 -44.75 -7.39
N LEU A 129 -25.10 -44.51 -6.07
CA LEU A 129 -25.73 -45.41 -5.09
C LEU A 129 -27.27 -45.36 -5.18
N ALA A 130 -27.85 -44.19 -5.44
CA ALA A 130 -29.30 -44.05 -5.63
C ALA A 130 -29.79 -44.82 -6.88
N TRP A 131 -28.99 -44.87 -7.95
CA TRP A 131 -29.34 -45.62 -9.16
C TRP A 131 -29.27 -47.14 -8.96
N TRP A 132 -28.30 -47.62 -8.17
CA TRP A 132 -28.14 -49.04 -7.83
C TRP A 132 -29.23 -49.58 -6.89
N LEU A 133 -29.84 -48.74 -6.06
CA LEU A 133 -30.94 -49.13 -5.16
C LEU A 133 -32.32 -49.12 -5.85
N LEU A 134 -32.44 -48.52 -7.04
CA LEU A 134 -33.68 -48.46 -7.83
C LEU A 134 -33.73 -49.42 -9.03
N SER A 135 -32.68 -50.24 -9.25
CA SER A 135 -32.67 -51.35 -10.23
C SER A 135 -32.80 -52.70 -9.54
#